data_AF-A0A2D9SUW3-F1
#
_entry.id   AF-A0A2D9SUW3-F1
#
_cell.length_a   1.000
_cell.length_b   1.000
_cell.length_c   1.000
_cell.angle_alpha   90.00
_cell.angle_beta   90.00
_cell.angle_gamma   90.00
#
_symmetry.space_group_name_H-M   'P 1'
#
loop_
_entity.id
_entity.type
_entity.pdbx_description
1 polymer ?
#
loop_
_entity_poly.entity_id
_entity_poly.type
_entity_poly.pdbx_seq_one_letter_code
_entity_poly.pdbx_strand_id
1 'polypeptide(L)' 'MLEHGSLDIDGIDEVQAHRHAMRHSAAHVMADAVLKLFPEAKMGIGPPTQDGFYYDFDVSRPFTPEDLEEIEKLMKET' A
#
# COMPACT_ATOMS: atom_id res chain seq x y z
N MET A 1 -18.82 -23.44 34.64
CA MET A 1 -18.71 -21.99 34.38
C MET A 1 -17.45 -21.85 33.54
N LEU A 2 -17.61 -21.80 32.22
CA LEU A 2 -16.47 -21.72 31.29
C LEU A 2 -16.02 -20.25 31.28
N GLU A 3 -14.79 -19.98 31.71
CA GLU A 3 -14.16 -18.69 31.50
C GLU A 3 -13.99 -18.48 29.99
N HIS A 4 -14.67 -17.48 29.46
CA HIS A 4 -14.31 -16.91 28.17
C HIS A 4 -12.94 -16.26 28.35
N GLY A 5 -11.89 -16.94 27.88
CA GLY A 5 -10.58 -16.34 27.70
C GLY A 5 -10.72 -15.20 26.70
N SER A 6 -10.83 -13.97 27.20
CA SER A 6 -10.43 -12.79 26.44
C SER A 6 -8.97 -13.01 26.08
N LEU A 7 -8.68 -13.08 24.79
CA LEU A 7 -7.31 -12.89 24.35
C LEU A 7 -6.97 -11.46 24.73
N ASP A 8 -6.18 -11.30 25.79
CA ASP A 8 -5.57 -10.04 26.16
C ASP A 8 -4.63 -9.63 25.02
N ILE A 9 -5.18 -8.90 24.05
CA ILE A 9 -4.42 -8.18 23.01
C ILE A 9 -3.81 -6.91 23.64
N ASP A 10 -3.05 -7.10 24.71
CA ASP A 10 -2.22 -6.06 25.30
C ASP A 10 -1.01 -5.84 24.38
N GLY A 11 -1.02 -4.72 23.64
CA GLY A 11 0.21 -4.15 23.07
C GLY A 11 0.20 -3.78 21.59
N ILE A 12 -0.90 -3.98 20.86
CA ILE A 12 -1.04 -3.38 19.53
C ILE A 12 -1.83 -2.08 19.71
N ASP A 13 -1.16 -0.94 19.53
CA ASP A 13 -1.85 0.34 19.35
C ASP A 13 -2.81 0.18 18.17
N GLU A 14 -4.10 0.07 18.46
CA GLU A 14 -5.17 -0.17 17.50
C GLU A 14 -5.11 0.86 16.36
N VAL A 15 -4.74 2.10 16.66
CA VAL A 15 -4.58 3.16 15.65
C VAL A 15 -3.42 2.82 14.70
N GLN A 16 -2.30 2.29 15.20
CA GLN A 16 -1.18 1.89 14.34
C GLN A 16 -1.53 0.69 13.48
N ALA A 17 -2.25 -0.30 14.02
CA ALA A 17 -2.71 -1.44 13.22
C ALA A 17 -3.61 -1.01 12.07
N HIS A 18 -4.57 -0.11 12.33
CA HIS A 18 -5.44 0.44 11.30
C HIS A 18 -4.65 1.27 10.27
N ARG A 19 -3.71 2.11 10.71
CA ARG A 19 -2.83 2.87 9.80
C ARG A 19 -2.00 1.95 8.91
N HIS A 20 -1.45 0.87 9.48
CA HIS A 20 -0.68 -0.13 8.75
C HIS A 20 -1.54 -0.82 7.68
N ALA A 21 -2.77 -1.23 8.04
CA ALA A 21 -3.71 -1.82 7.08
C ALA A 21 -4.09 -0.84 5.96
N MET A 22 -4.41 0.43 6.28
CA MET A 22 -4.72 1.45 5.29
C MET A 22 -3.56 1.71 4.32
N ARG A 23 -2.32 1.77 4.84
CA ARG A 23 -1.11 1.94 4.02
C ARG A 23 -0.84 0.74 3.12
N HIS A 24 -1.11 -0.47 3.59
CA HIS A 24 -1.00 -1.67 2.76
C HIS A 24 -2.03 -1.64 1.62
N SER A 25 -3.27 -1.26 1.91
CA SER A 25 -4.30 -1.09 0.87
C SER A 25 -3.94 0.00 -0.12
N ALA A 26 -3.37 1.12 0.34
CA ALA A 26 -2.90 2.20 -0.55
C ALA A 26 -1.77 1.76 -1.49
N ALA A 27 -0.88 0.85 -1.04
CA ALA A 27 0.12 0.24 -1.91
C ALA A 27 -0.52 -0.59 -3.05
N HIS A 28 -1.62 -1.31 -2.78
CA HIS A 28 -2.37 -2.01 -3.83
C HIS A 28 -3.06 -1.05 -4.81
N VAL A 29 -3.60 0.08 -4.33
CA VAL A 29 -4.17 1.12 -5.20
C VAL A 29 -3.08 1.71 -6.12
N MET A 30 -1.87 1.94 -5.61
CA MET A 30 -0.74 2.36 -6.44
C MET A 30 -0.39 1.33 -7.50
N ALA A 31 -0.35 0.03 -7.15
CA ALA A 31 -0.09 -1.03 -8.11
C ALA A 31 -1.12 -1.10 -9.23
N ASP A 32 -2.40 -0.98 -8.92
CA ASP A 32 -3.47 -0.94 -9.91
C ASP A 32 -3.33 0.29 -10.85
N ALA A 33 -3.08 1.48 -10.29
CA ALA A 33 -2.86 2.69 -11.08
C ALA A 33 -1.63 2.58 -12.00
N VAL A 34 -0.51 2.05 -11.49
CA VAL A 34 0.71 1.84 -12.27
C VAL A 34 0.46 0.85 -13.41
N LEU A 35 -0.22 -0.27 -13.18
CA LEU A 35 -0.49 -1.25 -14.25
C LEU A 35 -1.47 -0.73 -15.32
N LYS A 36 -2.37 0.19 -14.96
CA LYS A 36 -3.25 0.87 -15.94
C LYS A 36 -2.48 1.82 -16.84
N LEU A 37 -1.53 2.58 -16.29
CA LEU A 37 -0.73 3.57 -17.04
C LEU A 37 0.49 2.95 -17.75
N PHE A 38 1.08 1.94 -17.12
CA PHE A 38 2.29 1.23 -17.55
C PHE A 38 2.05 -0.28 -17.57
N PRO A 39 1.31 -0.80 -18.57
CA PRO A 39 0.88 -2.21 -18.60
C PRO A 39 2.03 -3.23 -18.62
N GLU A 40 3.22 -2.82 -19.04
CA GLU A 40 4.43 -3.65 -19.09
C GLU A 40 5.22 -3.66 -17.77
N ALA A 41 4.84 -2.84 -16.79
CA ALA A 41 5.49 -2.81 -15.47
C ALA A 41 5.27 -4.14 -14.74
N LYS A 42 6.31 -4.65 -14.08
CA LYS A 42 6.22 -5.86 -13.26
C LYS A 42 6.28 -5.50 -11.78
N MET A 43 5.33 -6.02 -11.02
CA MET A 43 5.23 -5.81 -9.58
C MET A 43 6.31 -6.61 -8.83
N GLY A 44 7.04 -5.92 -7.95
CA GLY A 44 7.90 -6.50 -6.92
C GLY A 44 7.18 -6.62 -5.58
N ILE A 45 7.66 -5.88 -4.56
CA ILE A 45 7.07 -5.83 -3.23
C ILE A 45 6.48 -4.46 -2.92
N GLY A 46 5.39 -4.42 -2.15
CA GLY A 46 4.74 -3.17 -1.74
C GLY A 46 4.34 -3.15 -0.26
N PRO A 47 5.31 -3.11 0.68
CA PRO A 47 4.99 -3.11 2.10
C PRO A 47 4.55 -1.72 2.60
N PRO A 48 3.64 -1.65 3.58
CA PRO A 48 3.50 -0.44 4.38
C PRO A 48 4.77 -0.17 5.19
N THR A 49 4.97 1.09 5.54
CA THR A 49 6.05 1.55 6.42
C THR A 49 5.48 2.28 7.64
N GLN A 50 6.36 2.69 8.56
CA GLN A 50 5.96 3.46 9.74
C GLN A 50 5.24 4.77 9.37
N ASP A 51 5.61 5.40 8.25
CA ASP A 51 5.09 6.72 7.86
C ASP A 51 4.29 6.71 6.55
N GLY A 52 4.34 5.64 5.77
CA GLY A 52 3.63 5.54 4.50
C GLY A 52 3.65 4.13 3.93
N PHE A 53 4.00 4.00 2.65
CA PHE A 53 4.21 2.75 1.94
C PHE A 53 5.12 3.03 0.75
N TYR A 54 5.66 1.98 0.15
CA TYR A 54 6.30 2.07 -1.17
C TYR A 54 5.90 0.86 -2.00
N TYR A 55 6.23 0.87 -3.29
CA TYR A 55 6.09 -0.28 -4.16
C TYR A 55 7.25 -0.32 -5.15
N ASP A 56 7.89 -1.49 -5.26
CA ASP A 56 8.94 -1.74 -6.23
C ASP A 56 8.35 -2.19 -7.57
N PHE A 57 8.74 -1.52 -8.66
CA PHE A 57 8.40 -1.94 -10.02
C PHE A 57 9.65 -2.15 -10.86
N ASP A 58 9.68 -3.27 -11.59
CA ASP A 58 10.61 -3.46 -12.71
C ASP A 58 9.98 -2.87 -13.97
N VAL A 59 10.65 -1.85 -14.53
CA VAL A 59 10.19 -1.03 -15.64
C VAL A 59 11.32 -0.78 -16.63
N SER A 60 11.00 -0.69 -17.91
CA SER A 60 11.99 -0.45 -18.97
C SER A 60 12.60 0.96 -18.92
N ARG A 61 11.85 1.93 -18.38
CA ARG A 61 12.31 3.30 -18.08
C ARG A 61 11.91 3.68 -16.66
N PRO A 62 12.76 4.37 -15.88
CA PRO A 62 12.35 4.93 -14.60
C PRO A 62 11.18 5.92 -14.76
N PHE A 63 10.32 6.00 -13.75
CA PHE A 63 9.27 7.02 -13.71
C PHE A 63 9.87 8.42 -13.60
N THR A 64 9.33 9.37 -14.37
CA THR A 64 9.65 10.79 -14.25
C THR A 64 8.72 11.44 -13.21
N PRO A 65 9.02 12.66 -12.73
CA PRO A 65 8.12 13.39 -11.84
C PRO A 65 6.69 13.53 -12.40
N GLU A 66 6.56 13.73 -13.72
CA GLU A 66 5.26 13.85 -14.40
C GLU A 66 4.49 12.53 -14.41
N ASP A 67 5.20 11.39 -14.56
CA ASP A 67 4.57 10.07 -14.42
C ASP A 67 4.00 9.89 -13.01
N LEU A 68 4.72 10.34 -11.98
CA LEU A 68 4.27 10.24 -10.59
C LEU A 68 3.02 11.09 -10.33
N GLU A 69 2.90 12.27 -10.94
CA GLU A 69 1.69 13.10 -10.86
C GLU A 69 0.48 12.40 -11.47
N GLU A 70 0.63 11.77 -12.64
CA GLU A 70 -0.46 11.02 -13.29
C GLU A 70 -0.82 9.74 -12.52
N ILE A 71 0.17 9.03 -11.95
CA ILE A 71 -0.07 7.89 -11.06
C ILE A 71 -0.89 8.34 -9.84
N GLU A 72 -0.48 9.41 -9.15
CA GLU A 72 -1.19 9.91 -7.97
C GLU A 72 -2.62 10.33 -8.31
N LYS A 73 -2.81 10.99 -9.45
CA LYS A 73 -4.13 11.38 -9.94
C LYS A 73 -5.03 10.16 -10.15
N LEU A 74 -4.56 9.13 -10.83
CA LEU A 74 -5.33 7.91 -11.07
C LEU A 74 -5.61 7.14 -9.77
N MET A 75 -4.68 7.13 -8.82
CA MET A 75 -4.90 6.54 -7.50
C MET A 75 -6.07 7.18 -6.74
N LYS A 76 -6.33 8.48 -6.92
CA LYS A 76 -7.47 9.19 -6.30
C LYS A 76 -8.82 8.87 -6.96
N GLU A 77 -8.80 8.32 -8.16
CA GLU A 77 -9.98 7.96 -8.95
C GLU A 77 -10.35 6.48 -8.86
N THR A 78 -9.45 5.65 -8.29
CA THR A 78 -9.62 4.20 -8.10
C THR A 78 -10.41 3.90 -6.83
#